data_AF-A0A7C3L334-F1
#
_entry.id   AF-A0A7C3L334-F1
#
_cell.length_a   1.000
_cell.length_b   1.000
_cell.length_c   1.000
_cell.angle_alpha   90.00
_cell.angle_beta   90.00
_cell.angle_gamma   90.00
#
_symmetry.space_group_name_H-M   'P 1'
#
loop_
_entity.id
_entity.type
_entity.pdbx_description
1 polymer ?
#
loop_
_entity_poly.entity_id
_entity_poly.type
_entity_poly.pdbx_seq_one_letter_code
_entity_poly.pdbx_strand_id
1 'polypeptide(L)' 'MDMLHERIARKAYELYEQRGWQHGHDVENWLEAERLILAEMKAQIAKLTNTARRNKPSPERSSLKSI' A
#
# COMPACT_ATOMS: atom_id res chain seq x y z
N MET A 1 -15.03 -8.17 -4.56
CA MET A 1 -13.57 -8.36 -4.43
C MET A 1 -12.84 -7.71 -5.62
N ASP A 2 -13.48 -6.72 -6.24
CA ASP A 2 -13.17 -6.32 -7.61
C ASP A 2 -12.30 -5.07 -7.67
N MET A 3 -12.30 -4.26 -6.61
CA MET A 3 -11.48 -3.04 -6.52
C MET A 3 -9.97 -3.31 -6.57
N LEU A 4 -9.49 -4.45 -6.04
CA LEU A 4 -8.07 -4.82 -6.15
C LEU A 4 -7.72 -5.24 -7.57
N HIS A 5 -8.54 -6.11 -8.17
CA HIS A 5 -8.37 -6.54 -9.56
C HIS A 5 -8.44 -5.38 -10.53
N GLU A 6 -9.38 -4.44 -10.37
CA GLU A 6 -9.48 -3.24 -11.20
C GLU A 6 -8.24 -2.35 -11.11
N ARG A 7 -7.66 -2.20 -9.91
CA ARG A 7 -6.41 -1.46 -9.73
C ARG A 7 -5.24 -2.13 -10.42
N ILE A 8 -5.13 -3.45 -10.30
CA ILE A 8 -4.10 -4.24 -10.97
C ILE A 8 -4.28 -4.14 -12.49
N ALA A 9 -5.50 -4.32 -13.00
CA ALA A 9 -5.80 -4.26 -14.42
C ALA A 9 -5.48 -2.87 -15.01
N ARG A 10 -5.89 -1.79 -14.33
CA ARG A 10 -5.54 -0.43 -14.75
C ARG A 10 -4.03 -0.23 -14.78
N LYS A 11 -3.32 -0.72 -13.75
CA LYS A 11 -1.87 -0.57 -13.68
C LYS A 11 -1.15 -1.40 -14.75
N ALA A 12 -1.65 -2.59 -15.06
CA ALA A 12 -1.12 -3.44 -16.13
C ALA A 12 -1.30 -2.78 -17.51
N TYR A 13 -2.45 -2.13 -17.72
CA TYR A 13 -2.71 -1.36 -18.93
C TYR A 13 -1.77 -0.15 -19.07
N GLU A 14 -1.53 0.60 -17.98
CA GLU A 14 -0.52 1.68 -17.99
C GLU A 14 0.89 1.17 -18.35
N LEU A 15 1.28 0.00 -17.83
CA LEU A 15 2.57 -0.62 -18.15
C LEU A 15 2.66 -1.06 -19.62
N TYR A 16 1.57 -1.60 -20.16
CA TYR A 16 1.45 -1.94 -21.57
C TYR A 16 1.58 -0.70 -22.47
N GLU A 17 0.93 0.40 -22.11
CA GLU A 17 1.04 1.66 -22.83
C GLU A 17 2.48 2.22 -22.80
N GLN A 18 3.13 2.20 -21.64
CA GLN A 18 4.50 2.68 -21.45
C GLN A 18 5.53 1.88 -22.26
N ARG A 19 5.27 0.60 -22.51
CA ARG A 19 6.12 -0.27 -23.35
C ARG A 19 5.88 -0.09 -24.85
N GLY A 20 5.04 0.85 -25.26
CA GLY A 20 4.74 1.09 -26.67
C GLY A 20 3.83 0.03 -27.29
N TRP A 21 2.94 -0.54 -26.48
CA TRP A 21 1.86 -1.42 -26.95
C TRP A 21 2.40 -2.72 -27.54
N GLN A 22 3.51 -3.20 -26.98
CA GLN A 22 4.17 -4.41 -27.41
C GLN A 22 3.35 -5.63 -26.97
N HIS A 23 2.79 -6.32 -27.95
CA HIS A 23 2.08 -7.58 -27.73
C HIS A 23 3.01 -8.66 -27.15
N GLY A 24 2.43 -9.59 -26.38
CA GLY A 24 3.16 -10.74 -25.80
C GLY A 24 3.66 -10.53 -24.37
N HIS A 25 3.51 -9.32 -23.82
CA HIS A 25 3.93 -8.99 -22.45
C HIS A 25 2.76 -8.80 -21.48
N ASP A 26 1.55 -9.17 -21.88
CA ASP A 26 0.32 -8.91 -21.08
C ASP A 26 0.40 -9.56 -19.69
N VAL A 27 0.90 -10.80 -19.62
CA VAL A 27 1.09 -11.54 -18.37
C VAL A 27 2.17 -10.89 -17.49
N GLU A 28 3.28 -10.46 -18.09
CA GLU A 28 4.35 -9.76 -17.35
C GLU A 28 3.87 -8.43 -16.80
N ASN A 29 3.15 -7.65 -17.61
CA ASN A 29 2.58 -6.37 -17.20
C ASN A 29 1.56 -6.56 -16.07
N TRP A 30 0.75 -7.62 -16.14
CA TRP A 30 -0.19 -7.97 -15.08
C TRP A 30 0.51 -8.37 -13.77
N LEU A 31 1.53 -9.23 -13.85
CA LEU A 31 2.30 -9.66 -12.67
C LEU A 31 3.08 -8.50 -12.04
N GLU A 32 3.63 -7.60 -12.85
CA GLU A 32 4.31 -6.40 -12.37
C GLU A 32 3.32 -5.44 -11.70
N ALA A 33 2.17 -5.21 -12.31
CA ALA A 33 1.09 -4.43 -11.72
C ALA A 33 0.63 -5.00 -10.37
N GLU A 34 0.45 -6.32 -10.26
CA GLU A 34 0.07 -6.98 -9.01
C GLU A 34 1.12 -6.73 -7.92
N ARG A 35 2.41 -6.91 -8.23
CA ARG A 35 3.51 -6.64 -7.29
C ARG A 35 3.49 -5.20 -6.78
N LEU A 36 3.32 -4.24 -7.68
CA LEU A 36 3.31 -2.81 -7.35
C LEU A 36 2.13 -2.45 -6.44
N ILE A 37 0.92 -2.90 -6.78
CA ILE A 37 -0.28 -2.60 -5.97
C ILE A 37 -0.20 -3.24 -4.59
N LEU A 38 0.27 -4.49 -4.49
CA LEU A 38 0.45 -5.16 -3.20
C LEU A 38 1.50 -4.46 -2.33
N ALA A 39 2.60 -4.00 -2.92
CA ALA A 39 3.63 -3.24 -2.20
C ALA A 39 3.08 -1.89 -1.68
N GLU A 40 2.30 -1.18 -2.50
CA GLU A 40 1.64 0.07 -2.13
C GLU A 40 0.67 -0.14 -0.94
N MET A 41 -0.15 -1.18 -0.99
CA MET A 41 -1.08 -1.53 0.09
C MET A 41 -0.34 -1.87 1.38
N LYS A 42 0.73 -2.68 1.30
CA LYS A 42 1.58 -3.00 2.47
C LYS A 42 2.18 -1.74 3.07
N ALA A 43 2.71 -0.84 2.25
CA ALA A 43 3.26 0.43 2.71
C ALA A 43 2.20 1.32 3.38
N GLN A 44 0.97 1.34 2.84
CA GLN A 44 -0.13 2.11 3.42
C GLN A 44 -0.56 1.54 4.79
N ILE A 45 -0.65 0.22 4.91
CA ILE A 45 -0.93 -0.45 6.20
C ILE A 45 0.19 -0.15 7.20
N ALA A 46 1.45 -0.21 6.79
CA ALA A 46 2.59 0.12 7.65
C ALA A 46 2.54 1.59 8.14
N LYS A 47 2.16 2.54 7.27
CA LYS A 47 1.96 3.94 7.66
C LYS A 47 0.85 4.10 8.69
N LEU A 48 -0.32 3.51 8.45
CA LEU A 48 -1.46 3.59 9.36
C LEU A 48 -1.13 3.00 10.74
N THR A 49 -0.48 1.85 10.77
CA THR A 49 -0.06 1.20 12.02
C THR A 49 1.02 2.01 12.77
N ASN A 50 1.94 2.66 12.07
CA ASN A 50 2.96 3.52 12.69
C ASN A 50 2.38 4.84 13.23
N THR A 51 1.41 5.44 12.54
CA THR A 51 0.72 6.66 13.03
C THR A 51 -0.09 6.37 14.30
N ALA A 52 -0.76 5.22 14.37
CA ALA A 52 -1.48 4.80 15.58
C ALA A 52 -0.55 4.57 16.78
N ARG A 53 0.68 4.07 16.55
CA ARG A 53 1.69 3.95 17.61
C ARG A 53 2.21 5.30 18.09
N ARG A 54 2.41 6.27 17.19
CA ARG A 54 2.90 7.62 17.53
C ARG A 54 1.90 8.47 18.31
N ASN A 55 0.60 8.27 18.12
CA ASN A 55 -0.44 9.07 18.77
C ASN A 55 -0.97 8.47 20.08
N LYS A 56 -0.29 7.50 20.71
CA LYS A 56 -0.66 7.10 22.09
C LYS A 56 -0.27 8.24 23.05
N PRO A 57 -1.22 8.86 23.78
CA PRO A 57 -0.86 9.78 24.84
C PRO A 57 -0.01 9.00 25.85
N SER A 58 1.19 9.51 26.12
CA SER A 58 2.02 9.01 27.20
C SER A 58 1.18 9.05 28.48
N PRO A 59 1.11 7.98 29.29
CA PRO A 59 0.57 8.09 30.62
C PRO A 59 1.57 8.93 31.42
N GLU A 60 1.48 10.26 31.31
CA GLU A 60 2.22 11.16 32.17
C GLU A 60 1.87 10.80 33.60
N ARG A 61 2.93 10.45 34.32
CA ARG A 61 2.91 10.05 35.71
C ARG A 61 2.21 11.15 36.51
N SER A 62 0.95 10.93 36.87
CA SER A 62 0.36 11.55 38.05
C SER A 62 1.12 11.05 39.25
N SER A 63 2.27 11.68 39.50
CA SER A 63 3.05 11.53 40.71
C SER A 63 2.12 11.89 41.86
N LEU A 64 1.65 10.85 42.55
CA LEU A 64 0.98 10.96 43.83
C LEU A 64 1.81 11.91 44.69
N LYS A 65 1.25 13.07 45.00
CA LYS A 65 1.77 13.92 46.06
C LYS A 65 1.60 13.10 47.33
N SER A 66 2.72 12.52 47.76
CA SER A 66 2.82 11.76 48.99
C SER A 66 2.41 12.67 50.15
N ILE A 67 1.50 12.13 50.95
CA ILE A 67 1.16 12.38 52.37
C ILE A 67 1.95 13.51 53.03
#